data_AF-A0A9D8TT25-F1
#
_entry.id   AF-A0A9D8TT25-F1
#
_cell.length_a   1.000
_cell.length_b   1.000
_cell.length_c   1.000
_cell.angle_alpha   90.00
_cell.angle_beta   90.00
_cell.angle_gamma   90.00
#
_symmetry.space_group_name_H-M   'P 1'
#
loop_
_entity.id
_entity.type
_entity.pdbx_description
1 polymer ?
#
loop_
_entity_poly.entity_id
_entity_poly.type
_entity_poly.pdbx_seq_one_letter_code
_entity_poly.pdbx_strand_id
1 'polypeptide(L)'
;KLGGKAETMEGPAGVGDLVCTASSQLSRNFSLGYRMGLGINVEEAAQGVKGVTEGKDTIDSALALSKKYDSPMPLARALKEAMEGKTDFAALFSKVAGEIA
;
A
#
# COMPACT_ATOMS: atom_id res chain seq x y z
N LYS A 1 -10.05 7.33 15.29
CA LYS A 1 -9.33 8.62 15.18
C LYS A 1 -10.00 9.63 14.27
N LEU A 2 -10.57 9.22 13.13
CA LEU A 2 -11.24 10.10 12.15
C LEU A 2 -12.75 10.32 12.39
N GLY A 3 -13.31 9.89 13.53
CA GLY A 3 -14.74 10.03 13.84
C GLY A 3 -15.68 9.02 13.16
N GLY A 4 -15.15 8.07 12.39
CA GLY A 4 -15.93 6.97 11.78
C GLY A 4 -16.25 5.83 12.76
N LYS A 5 -17.17 4.96 12.34
CA LYS A 5 -17.55 3.71 13.03
C LYS A 5 -16.63 2.56 12.60
N ALA A 6 -16.18 1.73 13.54
CA ALA A 6 -15.24 0.66 13.24
C ALA A 6 -15.86 -0.41 12.32
N GLU A 7 -17.14 -0.68 12.51
CA GLU A 7 -17.95 -1.65 11.76
C GLU A 7 -18.03 -1.30 10.26
N THR A 8 -17.79 -0.04 9.89
CA THR A 8 -17.68 0.36 8.48
C THR A 8 -16.54 -0.37 7.77
N MET A 9 -15.46 -0.70 8.48
CA MET A 9 -14.32 -1.44 7.92
C MET A 9 -14.62 -2.92 7.70
N GLU A 10 -15.63 -3.48 8.38
CA GLU A 10 -16.03 -4.89 8.24
C GLU A 10 -16.92 -5.13 7.01
N GLY A 11 -17.44 -4.05 6.42
CA GLY A 11 -18.35 -4.11 5.28
C GLY A 11 -17.68 -4.15 3.90
N PRO A 12 -18.49 -4.08 2.82
CA PRO A 12 -18.01 -4.12 1.45
C PRO A 12 -17.02 -3.02 1.10
N ALA A 13 -17.16 -1.82 1.68
CA ALA A 13 -16.25 -0.69 1.43
C ALA A 13 -14.92 -0.78 2.19
N GLY A 14 -14.82 -1.68 3.17
CA GLY A 14 -13.60 -1.92 3.94
C GLY A 14 -12.93 -3.22 3.50
N VAL A 15 -13.15 -4.29 4.26
CA VAL A 15 -12.53 -5.60 3.99
C VAL A 15 -12.93 -6.18 2.62
N GLY A 16 -14.16 -5.92 2.17
CA GLY A 16 -14.63 -6.42 0.88
C GLY A 16 -13.81 -5.85 -0.28
N ASP A 17 -13.71 -4.52 -0.35
CA ASP A 17 -12.95 -3.82 -1.38
C ASP A 17 -11.44 -4.11 -1.26
N LEU A 18 -10.91 -4.20 -0.03
CA LEU A 18 -9.52 -4.60 0.20
C LEU A 18 -9.22 -5.97 -0.41
N VAL A 19 -10.04 -6.99 -0.12
CA VAL A 19 -9.78 -8.34 -0.66
C VAL A 19 -9.90 -8.35 -2.18
N CYS A 20 -10.94 -7.72 -2.73
CA CYS A 20 -11.15 -7.64 -4.18
C CYS A 20 -9.99 -6.94 -4.91
N THR A 21 -9.44 -5.86 -4.33
CA THR A 21 -8.38 -5.06 -4.96
C THR A 21 -6.98 -5.57 -4.66
N ALA A 22 -6.74 -6.21 -3.51
CA ALA A 22 -5.44 -6.74 -3.11
C ALA A 22 -5.20 -8.18 -3.59
N SER A 23 -6.20 -8.85 -4.19
CA SER A 23 -6.08 -10.26 -4.61
C SER A 23 -6.33 -10.49 -6.10
N SER A 24 -6.42 -9.43 -6.91
CA SER A 24 -6.80 -9.52 -8.32
C SER A 24 -5.85 -8.76 -9.24
N GLN A 25 -5.41 -9.40 -10.32
CA GLN A 25 -4.62 -8.75 -11.38
C GLN A 25 -5.41 -7.66 -12.13
N LEU A 26 -6.74 -7.64 -12.02
CA LEU A 26 -7.56 -6.56 -12.58
C LEU A 26 -7.36 -5.24 -11.83
N SER A 27 -6.89 -5.30 -10.58
CA SER A 27 -6.49 -4.12 -9.83
C SER A 27 -5.18 -3.56 -10.36
N ARG A 28 -5.21 -2.28 -10.75
CA ARG A 28 -4.02 -1.54 -11.19
C ARG A 28 -2.99 -1.45 -10.06
N ASN A 29 -3.44 -1.26 -8.82
CA ASN A 29 -2.57 -1.21 -7.64
C ASN A 29 -1.92 -2.58 -7.36
N PHE A 30 -2.69 -3.67 -7.48
CA PHE A 30 -2.12 -5.01 -7.34
C PHE A 30 -1.08 -5.29 -8.41
N SER A 31 -1.39 -4.98 -9.67
CA SER A 31 -0.47 -5.18 -10.79
C SER A 31 0.85 -4.40 -10.62
N LEU A 32 0.78 -3.15 -10.15
CA LEU A 32 1.97 -2.36 -9.82
C LEU A 32 2.79 -3.03 -8.71
N GLY A 33 2.15 -3.33 -7.57
CA GLY A 33 2.81 -3.96 -6.42
C GLY A 33 3.42 -5.31 -6.74
N TYR A 34 2.75 -6.12 -7.57
CA TYR A 34 3.25 -7.41 -8.03
C TYR A 34 4.53 -7.25 -8.86
N ARG A 35 4.54 -6.33 -9.85
CA ARG A 35 5.74 -6.05 -10.65
C ARG A 35 6.89 -5.53 -9.80
N MET A 36 6.58 -4.65 -8.85
CA MET A 36 7.58 -4.16 -7.90
C MET A 36 8.15 -5.29 -7.02
N GLY A 37 7.30 -6.21 -6.56
CA GLY A 37 7.72 -7.41 -5.82
C GLY A 37 8.62 -8.36 -6.61
N LEU A 38 8.58 -8.31 -7.94
CA LEU A 38 9.51 -9.01 -8.83
C LEU A 38 10.85 -8.27 -9.00
N GLY A 39 11.06 -7.16 -8.31
CA GLY A 39 12.29 -6.35 -8.36
C GLY A 39 12.30 -5.26 -9.42
N ILE A 40 11.18 -5.01 -10.10
CA ILE A 40 11.07 -3.93 -11.09
C ILE A 40 10.91 -2.60 -10.35
N ASN A 41 11.69 -1.57 -10.72
CA ASN A 41 11.57 -0.23 -10.11
C ASN A 41 10.18 0.38 -10.38
N VAL A 42 9.76 1.33 -9.55
CA VAL A 42 8.38 1.84 -9.58
C VAL A 42 8.01 2.53 -10.90
N GLU A 43 8.95 3.23 -11.53
CA GLU A 43 8.75 3.92 -12.81
C GLU A 43 8.48 2.91 -13.94
N GLU A 44 9.32 1.90 -14.07
CA GLU A 44 9.18 0.82 -15.05
C GLU A 44 7.97 -0.07 -14.74
N ALA A 45 7.71 -0.32 -13.46
CA ALA A 45 6.55 -1.07 -13.00
C ALA A 45 5.23 -0.36 -13.38
N ALA A 46 5.19 0.97 -13.31
CA ALA A 46 4.04 1.77 -13.71
C ALA A 46 3.78 1.75 -15.23
N GLN A 47 4.84 1.72 -16.06
CA GLN A 47 4.70 1.70 -17.52
C GLN A 47 3.97 0.46 -18.08
N GLY A 48 4.05 -0.67 -17.38
CA GLY A 48 3.35 -1.90 -17.76
C GLY A 48 1.92 -2.01 -17.22
N VAL A 49 1.45 -1.01 -16.46
CA VAL A 49 0.07 -0.95 -15.99
C VAL A 49 -0.74 -0.06 -16.92
N LYS A 50 -1.87 -0.57 -17.44
CA LYS A 50 -2.79 0.23 -18.26
C LYS A 50 -3.62 1.15 -17.36
N GLY A 51 -3.23 2.42 -17.29
CA GLY A 51 -3.95 3.47 -16.57
C GLY A 51 -3.25 3.95 -15.30
N VAL A 52 -3.92 4.82 -14.54
CA VAL A 52 -3.36 5.46 -13.34
C VAL A 52 -3.48 4.54 -12.12
N THR A 53 -2.43 4.49 -11.30
CA THR A 53 -2.38 3.76 -10.04
C THR A 53 -2.53 4.73 -8.87
N GLU A 54 -3.74 4.77 -8.30
CA GLU A 54 -4.07 5.72 -7.23
C GLU A 54 -3.23 5.51 -5.96
N GLY A 55 -2.84 4.27 -5.68
CA GLY A 55 -2.09 3.93 -4.47
C GLY A 55 -0.71 4.59 -4.40
N LYS A 56 -0.05 4.76 -5.56
CA LYS A 56 1.26 5.43 -5.66
C LYS A 56 1.19 6.88 -5.20
N ASP A 57 0.12 7.58 -5.54
CA ASP A 57 -0.04 9.00 -5.21
C ASP A 57 -0.72 9.19 -3.84
N THR A 58 -1.59 8.25 -3.43
CA THR A 58 -2.34 8.31 -2.16
C THR A 58 -1.45 8.07 -0.94
N ILE A 59 -0.33 7.35 -1.09
CA ILE A 59 0.53 6.96 0.05
C ILE A 59 1.05 8.18 0.84
N ASP A 60 1.37 9.28 0.17
CA ASP A 60 1.86 10.49 0.81
C ASP A 60 0.76 11.16 1.65
N SER A 61 -0.48 11.15 1.16
CA SER A 61 -1.64 11.64 1.90
C SER A 61 -1.93 10.77 3.13
N ALA A 62 -1.84 9.44 2.98
CA ALA A 62 -2.02 8.49 4.08
C ALA A 62 -0.96 8.68 5.17
N LEU A 63 0.32 8.87 4.81
CA LEU A 63 1.41 9.14 5.76
C LEU A 63 1.28 10.52 6.43
N ALA A 64 0.80 11.53 5.71
CA ALA A 64 0.50 12.83 6.30
C ALA A 64 -0.61 12.74 7.37
N LEU A 65 -1.69 12.00 7.08
CA LEU A 65 -2.77 11.72 8.04
C LEU A 65 -2.27 10.90 9.23
N SER A 66 -1.44 9.88 8.98
CA SER A 66 -0.89 9.01 10.03
C SER A 66 -0.11 9.85 11.06
N LYS A 67 0.71 10.80 10.60
CA LYS A 67 1.43 11.75 11.45
C LYS A 67 0.49 12.68 12.22
N LYS A 68 -0.53 13.25 11.55
CA LYS A 68 -1.50 14.17 12.17
C LYS A 68 -2.26 13.52 13.33
N TYR A 69 -2.57 12.23 13.21
CA TYR A 69 -3.37 11.50 14.20
C TYR A 69 -2.52 10.58 15.09
N ASP A 70 -1.19 10.66 15.02
CA ASP A 70 -0.27 9.78 15.74
C ASP A 70 -0.63 8.29 15.57
N SER A 71 -0.95 7.88 14.34
CA SER A 71 -1.37 6.53 14.01
C SER A 71 -0.25 5.84 13.25
N PRO A 72 0.42 4.82 13.85
CA PRO A 72 1.42 4.05 13.13
C PRO A 72 0.84 3.42 11.85
N MET A 73 1.57 3.56 10.74
CA MET A 73 1.23 2.98 9.44
C MET A 73 2.50 2.31 8.87
N PRO A 74 2.94 1.18 9.47
CA PRO A 74 4.23 0.57 9.18
C PRO A 74 4.33 0.09 7.73
N LEU A 75 3.27 -0.55 7.23
CA LEU A 75 3.19 -1.03 5.85
C LEU A 75 3.27 0.11 4.83
N ALA A 76 2.52 1.20 5.03
CA ALA A 76 2.53 2.35 4.12
C ALA A 76 3.91 3.05 4.11
N ARG A 77 4.57 3.14 5.27
CA ARG A 77 5.92 3.72 5.36
C ARG A 77 6.93 2.86 4.61
N ALA A 78 6.93 1.56 4.86
CA ALA A 78 7.87 0.65 4.22
C ALA A 78 7.64 0.57 2.71
N LEU A 79 6.38 0.60 2.25
CA LEU A 79 6.05 0.66 0.83
C LEU A 79 6.56 1.95 0.18
N LYS A 80 6.44 3.11 0.85
CA LYS A 80 7.02 4.38 0.36
C LYS A 80 8.54 4.30 0.24
N GLU A 81 9.22 3.74 1.23
CA GLU A 81 10.67 3.53 1.20
C GLU A 81 11.09 2.60 0.04
N ALA A 82 10.30 1.56 -0.24
CA ALA A 82 10.56 0.65 -1.36
C ALA A 82 10.38 1.35 -2.72
N MET A 83 9.33 2.19 -2.85
CA MET A 83 9.12 3.00 -4.05
C MET A 83 10.24 4.02 -4.28
N GLU A 84 10.89 4.50 -3.22
CA GLU A 84 12.04 5.41 -3.29
C GLU A 84 13.38 4.67 -3.47
N GLY A 85 13.37 3.34 -3.57
CA GLY A 85 14.58 2.51 -3.72
C GLY A 85 15.44 2.42 -2.45
N LYS A 86 14.90 2.77 -1.28
CA LYS A 86 15.62 2.74 0.02
C LYS A 86 15.63 1.36 0.67
N THR A 87 14.72 0.47 0.26
CA THR A 87 14.62 -0.91 0.73
C THR A 87 14.14 -1.81 -0.41
N ASP A 88 14.48 -3.10 -0.35
CA ASP A 88 13.84 -4.12 -1.18
C ASP A 88 12.60 -4.71 -0.47
N PHE A 89 11.82 -5.51 -1.21
CA PHE A 89 10.59 -6.12 -0.70
C PHE A 89 10.82 -7.22 0.36
N ALA A 90 11.98 -7.88 0.35
CA ALA A 90 12.31 -8.91 1.34
C ALA A 90 12.59 -8.26 2.71
N ALA A 91 13.35 -7.17 2.71
CA ALA A 91 13.60 -6.33 3.87
C ALA A 91 12.32 -5.63 4.36
N LEU A 92 11.46 -5.18 3.43
CA LEU A 92 10.14 -4.62 3.75
C LEU A 92 9.30 -5.62 4.55
N PHE A 93 9.19 -6.86 4.09
CA PHE A 93 8.39 -7.89 4.76
C PHE A 93 8.92 -8.14 6.18
N SER A 94 10.24 -8.27 6.33
CA SER A 94 10.87 -8.50 7.65
C SER A 94 10.60 -7.36 8.62
N LYS A 95 10.69 -6.12 8.15
CA LYS A 95 10.42 -4.90 8.94
C LYS A 95 8.95 -4.83 9.37
N VAL A 96 8.03 -5.02 8.44
CA VAL A 96 6.59 -4.92 8.70
C VAL A 96 6.11 -6.06 9.61
N ALA A 97 6.59 -7.29 9.41
CA ALA A 97 6.22 -8.42 10.24
C ALA A 97 6.66 -8.23 11.71
N GLY A 98 7.84 -7.64 11.94
CA GLY A 98 8.33 -7.33 13.28
C GLY A 98 7.61 -6.17 13.98
N GLU A 99 6.94 -5.29 13.23
CA GLU A 99 6.19 -4.14 13.78
C GLU A 99 4.71 -4.45 14.04
N ILE A 100 4.17 -5.56 13.48
CA ILE A 100 2.77 -5.98 13.63
C ILE A 100 2.61 -7.13 14.63
N ALA A 101 3.68 -7.89 14.90
CA ALA A 101 3.72 -8.94 15.93
C ALA A 101 3.86 -8.35 17.35
#